data_AF-X1B0J1-F1
#
_entry.id   AF-X1B0J1-F1
#
_cell.length_a   1.000
_cell.length_b   1.000
_cell.length_c   1.000
_cell.angle_alpha   90.00
_cell.angle_beta   90.00
_cell.angle_gamma   90.00
#
_symmetry.space_group_name_H-M   'P 1'
#
loop_
_entity.id
_entity.type
_entity.pdbx_description
1 polymer ?
#
loop_
_entity_poly.entity_id
_entity_poly.type
_entity_poly.pdbx_seq_one_letter_code
_entity_poly.pdbx_strand_id
1 'polypeptide(L)'
;MKVTIKVAIPDTSLSDSTNLRQKTTKAGRIARALAVFRVEEVFVYKTGFLPPSKMRDADLLVKILRYLDTPQYLRRRVFPKSPSLQFTGTLPPLRTRSHPLQSSLADLTEGTIRWGVQVRPNQIDLGFKKLISYSEAVSERDPTLFKVV
;
A
#
# COMPACT_ATOMS: atom_id res chain seq x y z
N MET A 1 -18.15 18.09 8.85
CA MET A 1 -17.72 18.15 7.43
C MET A 1 -16.62 17.12 7.20
N LYS A 2 -16.73 16.28 6.17
CA LYS A 2 -15.66 15.37 5.75
C LYS A 2 -14.83 16.13 4.70
N VAL A 3 -13.60 16.48 5.02
CA VAL A 3 -12.67 17.12 4.07
C VAL A 3 -11.85 16.03 3.41
N THR A 4 -11.88 15.96 2.09
CA THR A 4 -11.04 15.06 1.29
C THR A 4 -9.78 15.82 0.88
N ILE A 5 -8.62 15.23 1.18
CA ILE A 5 -7.31 15.79 0.83
C ILE A 5 -6.71 14.93 -0.27
N LYS A 6 -6.33 15.56 -1.38
CA LYS A 6 -5.61 14.94 -2.49
C LYS A 6 -4.28 15.64 -2.69
N VAL A 7 -3.23 14.89 -2.96
CA VAL A 7 -1.87 15.43 -3.11
C VAL A 7 -1.29 15.01 -4.45
N ALA A 8 -0.68 15.96 -5.18
CA ALA A 8 0.09 15.67 -6.38
C ALA A 8 1.59 15.82 -6.09
N ILE A 9 2.39 14.81 -6.45
CA ILE A 9 3.85 14.80 -6.32
C ILE A 9 4.50 14.53 -7.68
N PRO A 10 5.64 15.15 -7.99
CA PRO A 10 6.32 14.92 -9.27
C PRO A 10 6.96 13.53 -9.32
N ASP A 11 7.03 12.94 -10.51
CA ASP A 11 7.79 11.72 -10.81
C ASP A 11 9.30 11.83 -10.50
N THR A 12 9.82 13.04 -10.40
CA THR A 12 11.19 13.36 -9.97
C THR A 12 11.38 13.44 -8.45
N SER A 13 10.37 13.12 -7.62
CA SER A 13 10.46 13.26 -6.15
C SER A 13 11.63 12.49 -5.50
N LEU A 14 12.23 11.51 -6.19
CA LEU A 14 13.39 10.74 -5.72
C LEU A 14 14.70 11.08 -6.45
N SER A 15 14.72 12.09 -7.31
CA SER A 15 15.83 12.37 -8.23
C SER A 15 17.11 12.84 -7.55
N ASP A 16 17.01 13.42 -6.36
CA ASP A 16 18.10 13.90 -5.50
C ASP A 16 18.74 12.78 -4.65
N SER A 17 18.12 11.61 -4.60
CA SER A 17 18.61 10.47 -3.83
C SER A 17 19.49 9.58 -4.71
N THR A 18 20.67 9.21 -4.20
CA THR A 18 21.68 8.50 -5.01
C THR A 18 21.37 7.01 -5.13
N ASN A 19 21.28 6.32 -4.00
CA ASN A 19 21.14 4.87 -3.92
C ASN A 19 19.73 4.44 -3.51
N LEU A 20 19.44 3.15 -3.69
CA LEU A 20 18.13 2.58 -3.40
C LEU A 20 17.71 2.78 -1.93
N ARG A 21 18.63 2.67 -0.96
CA ARG A 21 18.33 2.87 0.46
C ARG A 21 17.87 4.29 0.76
N GLN A 22 18.55 5.30 0.21
CA GLN A 22 18.16 6.70 0.35
C GLN A 22 16.79 6.95 -0.29
N LYS A 23 16.58 6.45 -1.51
CA LYS A 23 15.29 6.53 -2.23
C LYS A 23 14.16 5.91 -1.43
N THR A 24 14.38 4.71 -0.87
CA THR A 24 13.39 4.02 -0.03
C THR A 24 13.07 4.81 1.24
N THR A 25 14.09 5.36 1.91
CA THR A 25 13.91 6.19 3.11
C THR A 25 13.12 7.45 2.81
N LYS A 26 13.42 8.13 1.70
CA LYS A 26 12.71 9.33 1.26
C LYS A 26 11.25 9.02 0.92
N ALA A 27 10.99 7.98 0.13
CA ALA A 27 9.63 7.54 -0.19
C ALA A 27 8.84 7.16 1.08
N GLY A 28 9.48 6.52 2.06
CA GLY A 28 8.85 6.22 3.35
C GLY A 28 8.47 7.45 4.17
N ARG A 29 9.32 8.50 4.15
CA ARG A 29 8.98 9.80 4.77
C ARG A 29 7.79 10.46 4.09
N ILE A 30 7.75 10.43 2.76
CA ILE A 30 6.60 10.93 1.97
C ILE A 30 5.33 10.17 2.36
N ALA A 31 5.35 8.84 2.32
CA ALA A 31 4.21 8.00 2.71
C ALA A 31 3.71 8.29 4.12
N ARG A 32 4.62 8.47 5.07
CA ARG A 32 4.28 8.80 6.45
C ARG A 32 3.60 10.16 6.57
N ALA A 33 4.10 11.18 5.88
CA ALA A 33 3.46 12.49 5.87
C ALA A 33 2.02 12.38 5.31
N LEU A 34 1.85 11.72 4.16
CA LEU A 34 0.55 11.49 3.54
C LEU A 34 -0.43 10.78 4.50
N ALA A 35 0.03 9.75 5.21
CA ALA A 35 -0.78 9.03 6.19
C ALA A 35 -1.16 9.87 7.41
N VAL A 36 -0.23 10.67 7.94
CA VAL A 36 -0.47 11.58 9.09
C VAL A 36 -1.57 12.59 8.77
N PHE A 37 -1.52 13.16 7.56
CA PHE A 37 -2.51 14.13 7.09
C PHE A 37 -3.76 13.49 6.49
N ARG A 38 -3.89 12.16 6.54
CA ARG A 38 -5.05 11.41 6.01
C ARG A 38 -5.36 11.75 4.55
N VAL A 39 -4.32 11.82 3.72
CA VAL A 39 -4.46 12.00 2.28
C VAL A 39 -5.20 10.79 1.71
N GLU A 40 -6.25 11.06 0.93
CA GLU A 40 -7.12 10.04 0.33
C GLU A 40 -6.57 9.56 -1.02
N GLU A 41 -5.96 10.47 -1.78
CA GLU A 41 -5.45 10.17 -3.11
C GLU A 41 -4.12 10.87 -3.39
N VAL A 42 -3.19 10.14 -3.99
CA VAL A 42 -1.85 10.62 -4.35
C VAL A 42 -1.67 10.47 -5.84
N PHE A 43 -1.50 11.60 -6.54
CA PHE A 43 -1.18 11.63 -7.96
C PHE A 43 0.32 11.78 -8.16
N VAL A 44 0.93 10.89 -8.93
CA VAL A 44 2.31 11.07 -9.39
C VAL A 44 2.27 11.63 -10.81
N TYR A 45 2.52 12.94 -10.95
CA TYR A 45 2.45 13.60 -12.26
C TYR A 45 3.81 13.58 -12.97
N LYS A 46 3.75 13.50 -14.30
CA LYS A 46 4.95 13.49 -15.15
C LYS A 46 5.50 14.89 -15.32
N THR A 47 6.79 15.08 -15.10
CA THR A 47 7.44 16.41 -15.24
C THR A 47 8.01 16.66 -16.64
N GLY A 48 8.05 15.65 -17.50
CA GLY A 48 8.52 15.77 -18.88
C GLY A 48 9.24 14.50 -19.34
N PHE A 49 10.18 14.65 -20.27
CA PHE A 49 11.01 13.55 -20.72
C PHE A 49 12.10 13.24 -19.69
N LEU A 50 11.98 12.09 -19.02
CA LEU A 50 12.96 11.62 -18.06
C LEU A 50 13.91 10.62 -18.71
N PRO A 51 15.22 10.67 -18.41
CA PRO A 51 16.12 9.59 -18.80
C PRO A 51 15.68 8.27 -18.14
N PRO A 52 15.99 7.10 -18.72
CA PRO A 52 15.51 5.80 -18.23
C PRO A 52 15.79 5.54 -16.74
N SER A 53 16.88 6.10 -16.20
CA SER A 53 17.21 6.00 -14.78
C SER A 53 16.22 6.71 -13.86
N LYS A 54 15.69 7.87 -14.28
CA LYS A 54 14.72 8.66 -13.51
C LYS A 54 13.30 8.12 -13.69
N MET A 55 12.97 7.51 -14.83
CA MET A 55 11.71 6.78 -14.98
C MET A 55 11.59 5.63 -13.98
N ARG A 56 12.67 4.86 -13.77
CA ARG A 56 12.71 3.80 -12.75
C ARG A 56 12.51 4.32 -11.33
N ASP A 57 12.88 5.57 -11.06
CA ASP A 57 12.67 6.20 -9.76
C ASP A 57 11.20 6.54 -9.53
N ALA A 58 10.47 6.95 -10.56
CA ALA A 58 9.02 7.15 -10.51
C ALA A 58 8.29 5.84 -10.20
N ASP A 59 8.64 4.76 -10.90
CA ASP A 59 8.07 3.43 -10.65
C ASP A 59 8.38 2.93 -9.23
N LEU A 60 9.61 3.17 -8.76
CA LEU A 60 10.02 2.85 -7.40
C LEU A 60 9.19 3.61 -6.37
N LEU A 61 8.98 4.92 -6.58
CA LEU A 61 8.17 5.76 -5.69
C LEU A 61 6.76 5.19 -5.57
N VAL A 62 6.06 4.99 -6.70
CA VAL A 62 4.70 4.45 -6.72
C VAL A 62 4.65 3.08 -6.05
N LYS A 63 5.61 2.20 -6.35
CA LYS A 63 5.67 0.86 -5.77
C LYS A 63 5.86 0.90 -4.25
N ILE A 64 6.71 1.78 -3.72
CA ILE A 64 6.92 1.91 -2.27
C ILE A 64 5.69 2.52 -1.59
N LEU A 65 5.06 3.55 -2.17
CA LEU A 65 3.84 4.14 -1.61
C LEU A 65 2.73 3.09 -1.52
N ARG A 66 2.48 2.33 -2.59
CA ARG A 66 1.50 1.23 -2.59
C ARG A 66 1.86 0.12 -1.60
N TYR A 67 3.15 -0.24 -1.50
CA TYR A 67 3.61 -1.25 -0.54
C TYR A 67 3.33 -0.83 0.91
N LEU A 68 3.56 0.43 1.24
CA LEU A 68 3.34 0.95 2.60
C LEU A 68 1.86 1.09 2.94
N ASP A 69 1.05 1.53 1.97
CA ASP A 69 -0.41 1.63 2.10
C ASP A 69 -1.09 0.26 2.22
N THR A 70 -0.50 -0.79 1.64
CA THR A 70 -1.00 -2.16 1.78
C THR A 70 -0.80 -2.69 3.21
N PRO A 71 -1.83 -3.28 3.85
CA PRO A 71 -1.70 -3.85 5.19
C PRO A 71 -0.66 -4.96 5.25
N GLN A 72 0.02 -5.05 6.40
CA GLN A 72 1.14 -5.99 6.60
C GLN A 72 0.80 -7.44 6.25
N TYR A 73 -0.41 -7.89 6.57
CA TYR A 73 -0.87 -9.26 6.32
C TYR A 73 -1.09 -9.57 4.83
N LEU A 74 -1.36 -8.57 3.98
CA LEU A 74 -1.51 -8.75 2.52
C LEU A 74 -0.22 -8.55 1.72
N ARG A 75 0.78 -7.85 2.29
CA ARG A 75 1.99 -7.45 1.54
C ARG A 75 2.68 -8.62 0.85
N ARG A 76 2.81 -9.76 1.52
CA ARG A 76 3.47 -10.95 0.95
C ARG A 76 2.73 -11.54 -0.25
N ARG A 77 1.41 -11.32 -0.33
CA ARG A 77 0.56 -11.83 -1.40
C ARG A 77 0.47 -10.85 -2.56
N VAL A 78 0.33 -9.55 -2.27
CA VAL A 78 0.22 -8.49 -3.28
C VAL A 78 1.57 -8.15 -3.91
N PHE A 79 2.64 -8.16 -3.12
CA PHE A 79 3.98 -7.81 -3.58
C PHE A 79 4.90 -9.03 -3.56
N PRO A 80 5.33 -9.53 -4.73
CA PRO A 80 6.36 -10.56 -4.79
C PRO A 80 7.68 -10.00 -4.23
N LYS A 81 8.56 -10.89 -3.77
CA LYS A 81 9.91 -10.51 -3.36
C LYS A 81 10.61 -9.82 -4.53
N SER A 82 11.05 -8.58 -4.32
CA SER A 82 11.70 -7.77 -5.34
C SER A 82 12.93 -7.05 -4.76
N PRO A 83 14.07 -7.03 -5.47
CA PRO A 83 15.24 -6.25 -5.06
C PRO A 83 14.92 -4.77 -4.81
N SER A 84 13.99 -4.21 -5.57
CA SER A 84 13.53 -2.82 -5.42
C SER A 84 12.88 -2.52 -4.05
N LEU A 85 12.39 -3.53 -3.34
CA LEU A 85 11.73 -3.41 -2.05
C LEU A 85 12.59 -3.90 -0.88
N GLN A 86 13.85 -4.28 -1.10
CA GLN A 86 14.68 -4.92 -0.07
C GLN A 86 14.89 -4.08 1.19
N PHE A 87 14.88 -2.74 1.07
CA PHE A 87 15.03 -1.83 2.21
C PHE A 87 13.69 -1.39 2.83
N THR A 88 12.54 -1.85 2.33
CA THR A 88 11.24 -1.43 2.88
C THR A 88 11.01 -1.92 4.31
N GLY A 89 11.69 -2.99 4.73
CA GLY A 89 11.67 -3.47 6.12
C GLY A 89 12.29 -2.50 7.13
N THR A 90 13.09 -1.52 6.68
CA THR A 90 13.63 -0.48 7.58
C THR A 90 12.69 0.71 7.77
N LEU A 91 11.55 0.73 7.07
CA LEU A 91 10.60 1.83 7.14
C LEU A 91 9.63 1.65 8.33
N PRO A 92 9.32 2.72 9.07
CA PRO A 92 8.32 2.64 10.14
C PRO A 92 6.92 2.35 9.56
N PRO A 93 6.06 1.62 10.28
CA PRO A 93 4.69 1.37 9.83
C PRO A 93 3.85 2.66 9.81
N LEU A 94 2.89 2.74 8.89
CA LEU A 94 1.96 3.88 8.78
C LEU A 94 0.89 3.87 9.89
N ARG A 95 0.55 2.68 10.45
CA ARG A 95 -0.44 2.48 11.52
C ARG A 95 -1.80 3.15 11.24
N THR A 96 -2.33 2.96 10.04
CA THR A 96 -3.67 3.46 9.67
C THR A 96 -4.78 2.55 10.22
N ARG A 97 -6.00 3.07 10.42
CA ARG A 97 -7.12 2.31 11.03
C ARG A 97 -7.49 1.04 10.28
N SER A 98 -7.26 1.03 8.97
CA SER A 98 -7.54 -0.10 8.09
C SER A 98 -6.47 -1.21 8.15
N HIS A 99 -5.45 -1.09 9.02
CA HIS A 99 -4.40 -2.09 9.22
C HIS A 99 -4.52 -2.75 10.60
N PRO A 100 -5.61 -3.50 10.89
CA PRO A 100 -5.77 -4.14 12.19
C PRO A 100 -4.71 -5.24 12.41
N LEU A 101 -4.30 -5.40 13.67
CA LEU A 101 -3.29 -6.39 14.09
C LEU A 101 -3.89 -7.75 14.45
N GLN A 102 -5.21 -7.84 14.65
CA GLN A 102 -5.84 -9.12 15.00
C GLN A 102 -5.74 -10.10 13.82
N SER A 103 -5.56 -11.37 14.10
CA SER A 103 -5.35 -12.42 13.08
C SER A 103 -6.26 -13.63 13.24
N SER A 104 -7.09 -13.63 14.29
CA SER A 104 -8.07 -14.68 14.56
C SER A 104 -9.45 -14.29 14.03
N LEU A 105 -10.15 -15.27 13.46
CA LEU A 105 -11.57 -15.12 13.12
C LEU A 105 -12.45 -14.97 14.36
N ALA A 106 -12.02 -15.49 15.52
CA ALA A 106 -12.75 -15.35 16.77
C ALA A 106 -12.79 -13.89 17.28
N ASP A 107 -11.87 -13.04 16.80
CA ASP A 107 -11.80 -11.62 17.14
C ASP A 107 -12.56 -10.73 16.14
N LEU A 108 -13.27 -11.33 15.17
CA LEU A 108 -14.11 -10.59 14.23
C LEU A 108 -15.36 -10.10 14.94
N THR A 109 -15.40 -8.81 15.24
CA THR A 109 -16.63 -8.13 15.60
C THR A 109 -17.31 -7.58 14.36
N GLU A 110 -18.64 -7.62 14.34
CA GLU A 110 -19.45 -6.91 13.35
C GLU A 110 -19.00 -5.44 13.26
N GLY A 111 -18.91 -4.90 12.05
CA GLY A 111 -18.40 -3.56 11.78
C GLY A 111 -16.88 -3.44 11.60
N THR A 112 -16.10 -4.52 11.75
CA THR A 112 -14.65 -4.49 11.51
C THR A 112 -14.33 -4.19 10.04
N ILE A 113 -13.39 -3.27 9.79
CA ILE A 113 -12.94 -2.88 8.45
C ILE A 113 -11.57 -3.50 8.17
N ARG A 114 -11.45 -4.24 7.07
CA ARG A 114 -10.20 -4.92 6.65
C ARG A 114 -10.04 -4.86 5.14
N TRP A 115 -8.81 -4.75 4.67
CA TRP A 115 -8.55 -5.00 3.26
C TRP A 115 -8.50 -6.50 2.99
N GLY A 116 -8.90 -6.89 1.78
CA GLY A 116 -8.72 -8.24 1.27
C GLY A 116 -8.44 -8.29 -0.22
N VAL A 117 -7.97 -9.44 -0.69
CA VAL A 117 -7.73 -9.73 -2.10
C VAL A 117 -8.30 -11.09 -2.46
N GLN A 118 -8.73 -11.25 -3.70
CA GLN A 118 -9.17 -12.55 -4.19
C GLN A 118 -7.98 -13.50 -4.35
N VAL A 119 -8.16 -14.74 -3.91
CA VAL A 119 -7.15 -15.80 -3.99
C VAL A 119 -7.56 -16.89 -4.95
N ARG A 120 -8.84 -17.24 -4.93
CA ARG A 120 -9.51 -18.23 -5.78
C ARG A 120 -10.93 -17.73 -6.07
N PRO A 121 -11.64 -18.31 -7.05
CA PRO A 121 -13.05 -18.04 -7.22
C PRO A 121 -13.78 -18.18 -5.88
N ASN A 122 -14.49 -17.11 -5.51
CA ASN A 122 -15.26 -16.99 -4.28
C ASN A 122 -14.47 -17.15 -2.96
N GLN A 123 -13.14 -17.01 -2.98
CA GLN A 123 -12.32 -17.05 -1.76
C GLN A 123 -11.39 -15.85 -1.67
N ILE A 124 -11.54 -15.09 -0.59
CA ILE A 124 -10.76 -13.88 -0.31
C ILE A 124 -9.85 -14.08 0.90
N ASP A 125 -8.69 -13.43 0.86
CA ASP A 125 -7.75 -13.34 1.98
C ASP A 125 -7.95 -12.01 2.71
N LEU A 126 -8.42 -12.06 3.95
CA LEU A 126 -8.61 -10.91 4.84
C LEU A 126 -7.55 -10.84 5.96
N GLY A 127 -6.46 -11.60 5.82
CA GLY A 127 -5.40 -11.68 6.83
C GLY A 127 -5.65 -12.67 7.96
N PHE A 128 -6.55 -13.63 7.76
CA PHE A 128 -6.84 -14.70 8.70
C PHE A 128 -6.08 -15.98 8.33
N LYS A 129 -6.01 -16.93 9.27
CA LYS A 129 -5.44 -18.27 9.01
C LYS A 129 -6.19 -19.05 7.92
N LYS A 130 -7.46 -18.71 7.66
CA LYS A 130 -8.31 -19.34 6.65
C LYS A 130 -8.87 -18.28 5.70
N LEU A 131 -9.07 -18.68 4.44
CA LEU A 131 -9.75 -17.86 3.45
C LEU A 131 -11.24 -17.78 3.77
N ILE A 132 -11.85 -16.65 3.43
CA ILE A 132 -13.28 -16.40 3.62
C ILE A 132 -14.01 -16.54 2.30
N SER A 133 -15.16 -17.22 2.34
CA SER A 133 -16.05 -17.32 1.18
C SER A 133 -16.72 -15.97 0.93
N TYR A 134 -16.62 -15.47 -0.31
CA TYR A 134 -17.26 -14.24 -0.74
C TYR A 134 -17.82 -14.45 -2.14
N SER A 135 -19.08 -14.10 -2.38
CA SER A 135 -19.79 -14.45 -3.61
C SER A 135 -19.41 -13.61 -4.83
N GLU A 136 -18.86 -12.41 -4.62
CA GLU A 136 -18.54 -11.50 -5.71
C GLU A 136 -17.05 -11.58 -6.08
N ALA A 137 -16.77 -11.29 -7.36
CA ALA A 137 -15.40 -11.23 -7.84
C ALA A 137 -14.74 -9.92 -7.41
N VAL A 138 -13.49 -10.02 -6.96
CA VAL A 138 -12.68 -8.92 -6.42
C VAL A 138 -11.29 -8.99 -7.04
N SER A 139 -10.55 -7.87 -7.05
CA SER A 139 -9.21 -7.87 -7.64
C SER A 139 -8.26 -8.82 -6.91
N GLU A 140 -7.48 -9.58 -7.67
CA GLU A 140 -6.40 -10.43 -7.16
C GLU A 140 -5.14 -9.62 -6.83
N ARG A 141 -5.05 -8.40 -7.34
CA ARG A 141 -3.85 -7.54 -7.25
C ARG A 141 -4.08 -6.30 -6.39
N ASP A 142 -5.24 -5.69 -6.51
CA ASP A 142 -5.56 -4.44 -5.81
C ASP A 142 -6.42 -4.76 -4.58
N PRO A 143 -5.90 -4.53 -3.35
CA PRO A 143 -6.68 -4.75 -2.14
C PRO A 143 -7.98 -3.97 -2.17
N THR A 144 -9.07 -4.64 -1.82
CA THR A 144 -10.41 -4.05 -1.67
C THR A 144 -10.77 -3.98 -0.20
N LEU A 145 -11.46 -2.91 0.20
CA LEU A 145 -11.86 -2.70 1.59
C LEU A 145 -13.18 -3.42 1.87
N PHE A 146 -13.17 -4.33 2.83
CA PHE A 146 -14.33 -5.07 3.32
C PHE A 146 -14.75 -4.54 4.68
N LYS A 147 -16.05 -4.47 4.88
CA LYS A 147 -16.66 -4.28 6.20
C LYS A 147 -17.37 -5.58 6.56
N VAL A 148 -17.03 -6.11 7.73
CA VAL A 148 -17.69 -7.29 8.30
C VAL A 148 -19.09 -6.85 8.73
N VAL A 149 -20.10 -7.50 8.16
CA VAL A 149 -21.52 -7.37 8.49
C VAL A 149 -22.05 -8.74 8.90
#